data_AF-A0A7X0VFU9-F1
#
_entry.id   AF-A0A7X0VFU9-F1
#
_cell.length_a   1.000
_cell.length_b   1.000
_cell.length_c   1.000
_cell.angle_alpha   90.00
_cell.angle_beta   90.00
_cell.angle_gamma   90.00
#
_symmetry.space_group_name_H-M   'P 1'
#
loop_
_entity.id
_entity.type
_entity.pdbx_description
1 polymer ?
#
loop_
_entity_poly.entity_id
_entity_poly.type
_entity_poly.pdbx_seq_one_letter_code
_entity_poly.pdbx_strand_id
1 'polypeptide(L)'
;MYPQVKTPKKVTEKWLNRAFAPLTDYLDREYPEEAPKMMVYMTFLRNADQRFHYRNSRTKGSIFLDQSGELISCDADALQYEFERHAVVTVQRPPRAERFIHPNVTRWMTQRLSSEQERIYGEEVCIFLQEYWGPMVNFDFEDLKVGYPKRGRSVPYCLYLYPAAFPTLIAMQFVGDEIVEKRCNYAQYRRFEDRERDLMREGWHVITLIREILSEDPDQFRLYLSKAVQLAWLRDPVFELTEAGRRAAMKD
;
A
#
# COMPACT_ATOMS: atom_id res chain seq x y z
N MET A 1 -4.69 -10.30 31.94
CA MET A 1 -3.61 -11.05 31.27
C MET A 1 -4.15 -11.65 29.99
N TYR A 2 -3.57 -11.31 28.86
CA TYR A 2 -4.01 -11.79 27.54
C TYR A 2 -3.56 -13.23 27.32
N PRO A 3 -4.30 -14.05 26.57
CA PRO A 3 -3.86 -15.40 26.22
C PRO A 3 -2.74 -15.36 25.18
N GLN A 4 -1.84 -16.34 25.22
CA GLN A 4 -0.81 -16.49 24.19
C GLN A 4 -1.46 -16.73 22.82
N VAL A 5 -0.98 -16.00 21.82
CA VAL A 5 -1.55 -16.03 20.47
C VAL A 5 -0.57 -16.73 19.52
N LYS A 6 -0.98 -17.86 18.95
CA LYS A 6 -0.24 -18.53 17.88
C LYS A 6 -0.69 -18.02 16.53
N THR A 7 0.26 -17.74 15.63
CA THR A 7 -0.05 -17.33 14.25
C THR A 7 -0.71 -18.49 13.50
N PRO A 8 -1.96 -18.34 13.01
CA PRO A 8 -2.69 -19.39 12.33
C PRO A 8 -2.24 -19.49 10.87
N LYS A 9 -2.50 -20.64 10.23
CA LYS A 9 -2.34 -20.78 8.78
C LYS A 9 -3.24 -19.83 7.97
N LYS A 10 -4.39 -19.45 8.54
CA LYS A 10 -5.34 -18.48 7.96
C LYS A 10 -5.71 -17.45 9.02
N VAL A 11 -5.39 -16.19 8.75
CA VAL A 11 -5.72 -15.06 9.61
C VAL A 11 -7.24 -14.84 9.60
N THR A 12 -7.84 -14.68 10.78
CA THR A 12 -9.28 -14.38 10.96
C THR A 12 -9.44 -13.11 11.77
N GLU A 13 -10.60 -12.45 11.68
CA GLU A 13 -10.90 -11.25 12.46
C GLU A 13 -10.83 -11.51 13.97
N LYS A 14 -11.38 -12.64 14.43
CA LYS A 14 -11.25 -13.08 15.84
C LYS A 14 -9.80 -13.22 16.27
N TRP A 15 -8.92 -13.69 15.38
CA TRP A 15 -7.50 -13.80 15.68
C TRP A 15 -6.82 -12.43 15.72
N LEU A 16 -7.11 -11.54 14.75
CA LEU A 16 -6.58 -10.18 14.72
C LEU A 16 -6.96 -9.41 15.98
N ASN A 17 -8.23 -9.45 16.38
CA ASN A 17 -8.71 -8.78 17.59
C ASN A 17 -7.96 -9.28 18.82
N ARG A 18 -7.65 -10.59 18.90
CA ARG A 18 -6.84 -11.15 19.99
C ARG A 18 -5.37 -10.75 19.93
N ALA A 19 -4.78 -10.75 18.74
CA ALA A 19 -3.36 -10.43 18.54
C ALA A 19 -3.08 -8.95 18.83
N PHE A 20 -4.02 -8.07 18.50
CA PHE A 20 -3.89 -6.63 18.66
C PHE A 20 -4.49 -6.07 19.95
N ALA A 21 -5.36 -6.78 20.66
CA ALA A 21 -5.96 -6.30 21.91
C ALA A 21 -4.95 -5.70 22.91
N PRO A 22 -3.79 -6.31 23.21
CA PRO A 22 -2.82 -5.69 24.13
C PRO A 22 -2.31 -4.33 23.62
N LEU A 23 -2.05 -4.21 22.32
CA LEU A 23 -1.59 -2.96 21.72
C LEU A 23 -2.70 -1.92 21.67
N THR A 24 -3.92 -2.31 21.33
CA THR A 24 -5.08 -1.42 21.34
C THR A 24 -5.30 -0.86 22.74
N ASP A 25 -5.34 -1.72 23.75
CA ASP A 25 -5.57 -1.30 25.13
C ASP A 25 -4.42 -0.41 25.66
N TYR A 26 -3.17 -0.69 25.26
CA TYR A 26 -2.02 0.18 25.55
C TYR A 26 -2.15 1.56 24.88
N LEU A 27 -2.44 1.60 23.58
CA LEU A 27 -2.55 2.85 22.84
C LEU A 27 -3.76 3.68 23.28
N ASP A 28 -4.90 3.05 23.54
CA ASP A 28 -6.10 3.75 24.02
C ASP A 28 -5.88 4.34 25.43
N ARG A 29 -5.00 3.73 26.24
CA ARG A 29 -4.65 4.23 27.58
C ARG A 29 -3.65 5.37 27.54
N GLU A 30 -2.58 5.24 26.75
CA GLU A 30 -1.47 6.20 26.75
C GLU A 30 -1.61 7.31 25.69
N TYR A 31 -2.31 7.04 24.58
CA TYR A 31 -2.45 7.90 23.40
C TYR A 31 -3.89 7.86 22.81
N PRO A 32 -4.93 8.17 23.61
CA PRO A 32 -6.33 7.92 23.24
C PRO A 32 -6.79 8.61 21.95
N GLU A 33 -6.24 9.78 21.62
CA GLU A 33 -6.63 10.54 20.42
C GLU A 33 -5.91 10.05 19.16
N GLU A 34 -4.71 9.50 19.33
CA GLU A 34 -3.82 9.07 18.26
C GLU A 34 -3.88 7.57 17.99
N ALA A 35 -4.39 6.77 18.92
CA ALA A 35 -4.46 5.32 18.84
C ALA A 35 -5.04 4.82 17.50
N PRO A 36 -6.14 5.38 16.96
CA PRO A 36 -6.65 4.96 15.66
C PRO A 36 -5.67 5.19 14.52
N LYS A 37 -4.89 6.29 14.57
CA LYS A 37 -3.92 6.66 13.53
C LYS A 37 -2.65 5.80 13.63
N MET A 38 -2.16 5.56 14.84
CA MET A 38 -1.00 4.70 15.09
C MET A 38 -1.30 3.26 14.67
N MET A 39 -2.48 2.76 15.00
CA MET A 39 -2.86 1.38 14.72
C MET A 39 -2.80 1.00 13.24
N VAL A 40 -3.08 1.92 12.33
CA VAL A 40 -3.00 1.67 10.87
C VAL A 40 -1.61 1.17 10.45
N TYR A 41 -0.56 1.60 11.14
CA TYR A 41 0.82 1.26 10.80
C TYR A 41 1.38 0.08 11.59
N MET A 42 0.60 -0.54 12.48
CA MET A 42 1.11 -1.58 13.36
C MET A 42 0.97 -2.97 12.75
N THR A 43 2.08 -3.72 12.75
CA THR A 43 2.11 -5.11 12.33
C THR A 43 2.41 -6.00 13.53
N PHE A 44 1.52 -6.94 13.85
CA PHE A 44 1.81 -7.99 14.81
C PHE A 44 2.78 -9.01 14.20
N LEU A 45 3.92 -9.23 14.84
CA LEU A 45 4.93 -10.18 14.37
C LEU A 45 4.78 -11.55 15.03
N ARG A 46 4.74 -11.58 16.36
CA ARG A 46 4.63 -12.83 17.12
C ARG A 46 4.24 -12.57 18.57
N ASN A 47 3.70 -13.61 19.21
CA ASN A 47 3.69 -13.71 20.66
C ASN A 47 4.57 -14.91 21.07
N ALA A 48 5.74 -14.61 21.62
CA ALA A 48 6.74 -15.58 22.05
C ALA A 48 7.34 -15.13 23.38
N ASP A 49 7.78 -16.08 24.20
CA ASP A 49 8.42 -15.81 25.50
C ASP A 49 7.60 -14.89 26.42
N GLN A 50 6.27 -15.04 26.41
CA GLN A 50 5.30 -14.22 27.16
C GLN A 50 5.31 -12.73 26.75
N ARG A 51 5.67 -12.44 25.51
CA ARG A 51 5.75 -11.08 24.96
C ARG A 51 5.03 -10.98 23.62
N PHE A 52 4.22 -9.95 23.45
CA PHE A 52 3.68 -9.52 22.17
C PHE A 52 4.68 -8.60 21.48
N HIS A 53 5.02 -8.91 20.22
CA HIS A 53 5.91 -8.10 19.40
C HIS A 53 5.13 -7.47 18.26
N TYR A 54 5.14 -6.14 18.24
CA TYR A 54 4.60 -5.32 17.17
C TYR A 54 5.71 -4.54 16.50
N ARG A 55 5.51 -4.23 15.22
CA ARG A 55 6.43 -3.41 14.45
C ARG A 55 5.66 -2.37 13.68
N ASN A 56 6.11 -1.13 13.75
CA ASN A 56 5.65 -0.07 12.88
C ASN A 56 6.08 -0.40 11.45
N SER A 57 5.13 -0.55 10.53
CA SER A 57 5.39 -0.89 9.13
C SER A 57 6.15 0.22 8.40
N ARG A 58 6.07 1.46 8.90
CA ARG A 58 6.70 2.65 8.34
C ARG A 58 8.11 2.88 8.88
N THR A 59 8.27 3.01 10.20
CA THR A 59 9.58 3.33 10.81
C THR A 59 10.41 2.11 11.12
N LYS A 60 9.77 0.93 11.17
CA LYS A 60 10.36 -0.34 11.61
C LYS A 60 10.68 -0.42 13.10
N GLY A 61 10.41 0.64 13.87
CA GLY A 61 10.45 0.62 15.32
C GLY A 61 9.54 -0.47 15.88
N SER A 62 10.04 -1.13 16.91
CA SER A 62 9.35 -2.24 17.58
C SER A 62 8.72 -1.81 18.89
N ILE A 63 7.58 -2.42 19.19
CA ILE A 63 6.92 -2.33 20.49
C ILE A 63 6.83 -3.75 21.05
N PHE A 64 7.24 -3.90 22.30
CA PHE A 64 7.13 -5.14 23.04
C PHE A 64 6.24 -4.92 24.26
N LEU A 65 5.14 -5.67 24.33
CA LEU A 65 4.25 -5.72 25.48
C LEU A 65 4.38 -7.09 26.16
N ASP A 66 4.27 -7.13 27.48
CA ASP A 66 4.21 -8.40 28.20
C ASP A 66 2.82 -9.05 28.10
N GLN A 67 2.65 -10.22 28.71
CA GLN A 67 1.38 -10.94 28.69
C GLN A 67 0.26 -10.26 29.49
N SER A 68 0.58 -9.30 30.35
CA SER A 68 -0.39 -8.47 31.06
C SER A 68 -0.86 -7.26 30.23
N GLY A 69 -0.14 -6.92 29.17
CA GLY A 69 -0.38 -5.75 28.31
C GLY A 69 0.52 -4.57 28.65
N GLU A 70 1.46 -4.72 29.57
CA GLU A 70 2.34 -3.66 30.01
C GLU A 70 3.55 -3.52 29.07
N LEU A 71 4.01 -2.27 28.91
CA LEU A 71 5.12 -1.96 28.01
C LEU A 71 6.45 -2.48 28.58
N ILE A 72 7.12 -3.32 27.79
CA ILE A 72 8.49 -3.77 28.08
C ILE A 72 9.49 -2.82 27.44
N SER A 73 9.30 -2.52 26.15
CA SER A 73 10.18 -1.63 25.39
C SER A 73 9.48 -1.08 24.16
N CYS A 74 9.79 0.16 23.83
CA CYS A 74 9.30 0.87 22.65
C CYS A 74 10.50 1.57 22.00
N ASP A 75 10.77 1.28 20.73
CA ASP A 75 11.77 2.04 19.97
C ASP A 75 11.27 3.48 19.77
N ALA A 76 12.20 4.45 19.70
CA ALA A 76 11.87 5.88 19.69
C ALA A 76 10.92 6.31 18.57
N ASP A 77 10.94 5.61 17.44
CA ASP A 77 10.15 5.86 16.25
C ASP A 77 8.97 4.88 16.08
N ALA A 78 8.79 3.94 17.02
CA ALA A 78 7.78 2.88 16.89
C ALA A 78 6.34 3.43 16.93
N LEU A 79 6.11 4.55 17.61
CA LEU A 79 4.80 5.21 17.69
C LEU A 79 4.61 6.33 16.67
N GLN A 80 5.62 6.61 15.83
CA GLN A 80 5.53 7.70 14.87
C GLN A 80 4.51 7.36 13.77
N TYR A 81 3.44 8.15 13.73
CA TYR A 81 2.37 8.05 12.73
C TYR A 81 2.25 9.34 11.92
N GLU A 82 2.65 10.48 12.49
CA GLU A 82 2.68 11.77 11.79
C GLU A 82 3.84 11.79 10.78
N PHE A 83 3.58 12.42 9.63
CA PHE A 83 4.65 12.86 8.76
C PHE A 83 5.13 14.19 9.32
N GLU A 84 6.44 14.36 9.55
CA GLU A 84 7.03 15.68 9.34
C GLU A 84 6.81 15.99 7.86
N ARG A 85 5.66 16.60 7.55
CA ARG A 85 5.45 17.21 6.25
C ARG A 85 6.40 18.41 6.23
N HIS A 86 7.59 18.22 5.65
CA HIS A 86 8.35 19.35 5.16
C HIS A 86 7.40 20.22 4.34
N ALA A 87 7.48 21.55 4.49
CA ALA A 87 6.56 22.50 3.88
C ALA A 87 6.25 22.09 2.44
N VAL A 88 4.97 21.76 2.18
CA VAL A 88 4.55 21.21 0.89
C VAL A 88 4.79 22.27 -0.17
N VAL A 89 5.86 22.10 -0.95
CA VAL A 89 6.07 22.89 -2.15
C VAL A 89 5.18 22.28 -3.22
N THR A 90 4.03 22.89 -3.47
CA THR A 90 3.14 22.47 -4.54
C THR A 90 3.77 22.79 -5.89
N VAL A 91 3.98 21.78 -6.72
CA VAL A 91 4.48 21.96 -8.09
C VAL A 91 3.32 22.34 -9.00
N GLN A 92 3.37 23.57 -9.51
CA GLN A 92 2.46 24.03 -10.56
C GLN A 92 2.90 23.44 -11.90
N ARG A 93 2.03 22.64 -12.52
CA ARG A 93 2.29 22.02 -13.83
C ARG A 93 1.45 22.71 -14.91
N PRO A 94 2.01 22.97 -16.10
CA PRO A 94 1.22 23.38 -17.26
C PRO A 94 0.16 22.32 -17.60
N PRO A 95 -0.86 22.63 -18.42
CA PRO A 95 -1.77 21.63 -18.97
C PRO A 95 -1.04 20.48 -19.70
N ARG A 96 -1.62 19.28 -19.70
CA ARG A 96 -1.00 18.08 -20.33
C ARG A 96 -0.63 18.29 -21.79
N ALA A 97 -1.46 19.05 -22.51
CA ALA A 97 -1.24 19.38 -23.93
C ALA A 97 0.00 20.26 -24.18
N GLU A 98 0.49 20.98 -23.17
CA GLU A 98 1.64 21.89 -23.26
C GLU A 98 2.93 21.26 -22.71
N ARG A 99 2.83 20.07 -22.11
CA ARG A 99 3.96 19.36 -21.51
C ARG A 99 4.68 18.51 -22.55
N PHE A 100 6.01 18.50 -22.47
CA PHE A 100 6.78 17.41 -23.06
C PHE A 100 6.52 16.13 -22.25
N ILE A 101 5.97 15.11 -22.90
CA ILE A 101 5.72 13.79 -22.31
C ILE A 101 6.62 12.79 -23.04
N HIS A 102 7.36 11.99 -22.27
CA HIS A 102 8.29 11.02 -22.82
C HIS A 102 7.55 10.02 -23.73
N PRO A 103 8.08 9.69 -24.93
CA PRO A 103 7.37 8.83 -25.89
C PRO A 103 6.94 7.47 -25.33
N ASN A 104 7.74 6.88 -24.43
CA ASN A 104 7.37 5.61 -23.79
C ASN A 104 6.15 5.75 -22.87
N VAL A 105 5.96 6.90 -22.22
CA VAL A 105 4.79 7.17 -21.37
C VAL A 105 3.56 7.24 -22.25
N THR A 106 3.59 8.07 -23.30
CA THR A 106 2.50 8.20 -24.27
C THR A 106 2.14 6.85 -24.88
N ARG A 107 3.14 6.11 -25.39
CA ARG A 107 2.96 4.79 -25.99
C ARG A 107 2.33 3.80 -25.01
N TRP A 108 2.84 3.73 -23.78
CA TRP A 108 2.31 2.80 -22.79
C TRP A 108 0.87 3.14 -22.42
N MET A 109 0.54 4.42 -22.21
CA MET A 109 -0.81 4.86 -21.87
C MET A 109 -1.80 4.48 -22.98
N THR A 110 -1.48 4.80 -24.24
CA THR A 110 -2.32 4.44 -25.40
C THR A 110 -2.52 2.93 -25.56
N GLN A 111 -1.51 2.13 -25.20
CA GLN A 111 -1.59 0.67 -25.34
C GLN A 111 -2.27 -0.04 -24.17
N ARG A 112 -2.28 0.56 -22.98
CA ARG A 112 -2.66 -0.14 -21.73
C ARG A 112 -3.91 0.40 -21.06
N LEU A 113 -4.26 1.67 -21.27
CA LEU A 113 -5.46 2.26 -20.70
C LEU A 113 -6.62 2.19 -21.69
N SER A 114 -7.82 1.86 -21.21
CA SER A 114 -9.04 2.08 -21.98
C SER A 114 -9.34 3.57 -22.08
N SER A 115 -10.16 3.98 -23.05
CA SER A 115 -10.58 5.39 -23.19
C SER A 115 -11.26 5.93 -21.93
N GLU A 116 -12.00 5.09 -21.22
CA GLU A 116 -12.62 5.46 -19.94
C GLU A 116 -11.58 5.65 -18.83
N GLN A 117 -10.60 4.74 -18.73
CA GLN A 117 -9.51 4.85 -17.76
C GLN A 117 -8.63 6.08 -18.03
N GLU A 118 -8.30 6.36 -19.29
CA GLU A 118 -7.55 7.55 -19.65
C GLU A 118 -8.33 8.84 -19.35
N ARG A 119 -9.65 8.86 -19.55
CA ARG A 119 -10.49 10.01 -19.20
C ARG A 119 -10.50 10.28 -17.69
N ILE A 120 -10.54 9.23 -16.87
CA ILE A 120 -10.70 9.35 -15.41
C ILE A 120 -9.34 9.55 -14.72
N TYR A 121 -8.31 8.79 -15.11
CA TYR A 121 -7.03 8.69 -14.39
C TYR A 121 -5.82 9.13 -15.23
N GLY A 122 -6.03 9.51 -16.49
CA GLY A 122 -4.93 9.71 -17.45
C GLY A 122 -3.94 10.78 -17.02
N GLU A 123 -4.42 11.84 -16.37
CA GLU A 123 -3.55 12.92 -15.87
C GLU A 123 -2.63 12.43 -14.75
N GLU A 124 -3.21 11.82 -13.71
CA GLU A 124 -2.48 11.29 -12.56
C GLU A 124 -1.52 10.16 -12.99
N VAL A 125 -1.94 9.28 -13.89
CA VAL A 125 -1.09 8.22 -14.44
C VAL A 125 0.05 8.81 -15.28
N CYS A 126 -0.22 9.83 -16.09
CA CYS A 126 0.81 10.50 -16.88
C CYS A 126 1.87 11.12 -15.97
N ILE A 127 1.45 11.86 -14.95
CA ILE A 127 2.36 12.47 -13.96
C ILE A 127 3.17 11.37 -13.27
N PHE A 128 2.51 10.32 -12.77
CA PHE A 128 3.17 9.20 -12.11
C PHE A 128 4.26 8.54 -12.97
N LEU A 129 3.94 8.20 -14.22
CA LEU A 129 4.88 7.57 -15.14
C LEU A 129 5.99 8.50 -15.60
N GLN A 130 5.69 9.78 -15.82
CA GLN A 130 6.65 10.76 -16.32
C GLN A 130 7.67 11.17 -15.25
N GLU A 131 7.21 11.42 -14.02
CA GLU A 131 7.99 12.12 -13.00
C GLU A 131 8.50 11.19 -11.89
N TYR A 132 7.84 10.05 -11.66
CA TYR A 132 8.11 9.21 -10.50
C TYR A 132 8.60 7.82 -10.90
N TRP A 133 7.74 7.02 -11.53
CA TRP A 133 8.08 5.65 -11.88
C TRP A 133 9.06 5.56 -13.04
N GLY A 134 8.83 6.34 -14.11
CA GLY A 134 9.70 6.36 -15.29
C GLY A 134 11.17 6.52 -14.96
N PRO A 135 11.58 7.56 -14.20
CA PRO A 135 12.98 7.72 -13.79
C PRO A 135 13.56 6.52 -13.02
N MET A 136 12.75 5.80 -12.22
CA MET A 136 13.21 4.63 -11.46
C MET A 136 13.47 3.41 -12.34
N VAL A 137 12.71 3.25 -13.43
CA VAL A 137 12.81 2.10 -14.35
C VAL A 137 13.39 2.51 -15.71
N ASN A 138 14.04 3.67 -15.80
CA ASN A 138 14.57 4.23 -17.04
C ASN A 138 13.55 4.27 -18.20
N PHE A 139 12.30 4.58 -17.88
CA PHE A 139 11.16 4.62 -18.79
C PHE A 139 10.88 3.29 -19.53
N ASP A 140 11.34 2.17 -18.97
CA ASP A 140 10.95 0.83 -19.39
C ASP A 140 9.71 0.37 -18.61
N PHE A 141 8.60 0.20 -19.34
CA PHE A 141 7.30 -0.14 -18.78
C PHE A 141 6.79 -1.51 -19.25
N GLU A 142 7.64 -2.36 -19.81
CA GLU A 142 7.25 -3.68 -20.33
C GLU A 142 6.56 -4.54 -19.26
N ASP A 143 7.07 -4.45 -18.04
CA ASP A 143 6.58 -5.19 -16.90
C ASP A 143 5.35 -4.56 -16.21
N LEU A 144 5.07 -3.28 -16.48
CA LEU A 144 3.99 -2.57 -15.80
C LEU A 144 2.62 -3.00 -16.35
N LYS A 145 1.76 -3.50 -15.46
CA LYS A 145 0.39 -3.93 -15.78
C LYS A 145 -0.65 -2.96 -15.22
N VAL A 146 -1.81 -2.97 -15.86
CA VAL A 146 -3.02 -2.24 -15.46
C VAL A 146 -4.06 -3.22 -14.96
N GLY A 147 -4.75 -2.85 -13.89
CA GLY A 147 -5.85 -3.60 -13.31
C GLY A 147 -5.51 -4.17 -11.93
N TYR A 148 -6.50 -4.78 -11.29
CA TYR A 148 -6.28 -5.37 -9.97
C TYR A 148 -5.27 -6.52 -10.06
N PRO A 149 -4.27 -6.59 -9.16
CA PRO A 149 -3.23 -7.62 -9.21
C PRO A 149 -3.73 -9.07 -9.14
N LYS A 150 -5.00 -9.29 -8.76
CA LYS A 150 -5.67 -10.60 -8.81
C LYS A 150 -6.71 -10.69 -9.92
N ARG A 151 -6.68 -11.83 -10.64
CA ARG A 151 -7.67 -12.15 -11.68
C ARG A 151 -9.11 -12.14 -11.13
N GLY A 152 -10.03 -11.65 -11.96
CA GLY A 152 -11.49 -11.75 -11.73
C GLY A 152 -12.08 -10.74 -10.75
N ARG A 153 -11.32 -9.72 -10.33
CA ARG A 153 -11.83 -8.65 -9.47
C ARG A 153 -11.64 -7.30 -10.17
N SER A 154 -12.74 -6.63 -10.50
CA SER A 154 -12.70 -5.19 -10.76
C SER A 154 -12.91 -4.46 -9.44
N VAL A 155 -12.23 -3.33 -9.30
CA VAL A 155 -12.48 -2.39 -8.22
C VAL A 155 -13.06 -1.16 -8.89
N PRO A 156 -14.38 -0.92 -8.78
CA PRO A 156 -14.91 0.36 -9.24
C PRO A 156 -14.22 1.47 -8.42
N TYR A 157 -13.99 2.63 -9.04
CA TYR A 157 -13.38 3.82 -8.43
C TYR A 157 -11.87 3.77 -8.18
N CYS A 158 -11.16 2.71 -8.62
CA CYS A 158 -9.70 2.71 -8.58
C CYS A 158 -9.10 2.13 -9.86
N LEU A 159 -7.94 2.67 -10.23
CA LEU A 159 -7.04 2.05 -11.19
C LEU A 159 -5.79 1.57 -10.45
N TYR A 160 -5.41 0.33 -10.68
CA TYR A 160 -4.18 -0.23 -10.11
C TYR A 160 -3.14 -0.38 -11.20
N LEU A 161 -1.93 0.08 -10.92
CA LEU A 161 -0.74 -0.24 -11.68
C LEU A 161 0.17 -1.12 -10.83
N TYR A 162 0.78 -2.14 -11.42
CA TYR A 162 1.73 -2.98 -10.69
C TYR A 162 2.76 -3.60 -11.64
N PRO A 163 4.04 -3.65 -11.27
CA PRO A 163 5.06 -4.31 -12.06
C PRO A 163 4.98 -5.83 -11.83
N ALA A 164 4.70 -6.58 -12.90
CA ALA A 164 4.29 -7.97 -12.82
C ALA A 164 5.44 -8.99 -12.66
N ALA A 165 6.69 -8.62 -12.83
CA ALA A 165 7.90 -9.42 -12.69
C ALA A 165 8.88 -8.75 -11.71
N PHE A 166 8.45 -7.67 -11.06
CA PHE A 166 9.23 -6.99 -10.06
C PHE A 166 9.50 -7.90 -8.85
N PRO A 167 10.69 -7.81 -8.22
CA PRO A 167 11.05 -8.65 -7.10
C PRO A 167 10.17 -8.48 -5.86
N THR A 168 9.40 -7.39 -5.77
CA THR A 168 8.55 -7.09 -4.62
C THR A 168 7.08 -6.95 -5.00
N LEU A 169 6.19 -7.30 -4.06
CA LEU A 169 4.75 -7.18 -4.24
C LEU A 169 4.33 -5.73 -3.97
N ILE A 170 4.38 -4.89 -5.00
CA ILE A 170 3.99 -3.48 -4.94
C ILE A 170 2.85 -3.17 -5.91
N ALA A 171 1.86 -2.40 -5.46
CA ALA A 171 0.78 -1.91 -6.30
C ALA A 171 0.57 -0.42 -6.06
N MET A 172 0.39 0.34 -7.14
CA MET A 172 0.07 1.76 -7.13
C MET A 172 -1.41 1.92 -7.41
N GLN A 173 -2.14 2.46 -6.44
CA GLN A 173 -3.58 2.60 -6.49
C GLN A 173 -3.94 4.06 -6.75
N PHE A 174 -4.43 4.35 -7.95
CA PHE A 174 -5.02 5.64 -8.31
C PHE A 174 -6.49 5.64 -7.89
N VAL A 175 -6.85 6.55 -7.00
CA VAL A 175 -8.19 6.63 -6.43
C VAL A 175 -9.00 7.67 -7.20
N GLY A 176 -10.22 7.32 -7.58
CA GLY A 176 -11.14 8.22 -8.27
C GLY A 176 -11.69 9.30 -7.33
N ASP A 177 -12.04 10.44 -7.90
CA ASP A 177 -12.60 11.59 -7.20
C ASP A 177 -13.85 11.21 -6.38
N GLU A 178 -14.59 10.17 -6.77
CA GLU A 178 -15.76 9.70 -6.02
C GLU A 178 -15.43 9.28 -4.58
N ILE A 179 -14.25 8.69 -4.37
CA ILE A 179 -13.77 8.28 -3.05
C ILE A 179 -13.07 9.46 -2.36
N VAL A 180 -12.21 10.18 -3.08
CA VAL A 180 -11.42 11.30 -2.51
C VAL A 180 -12.33 12.42 -2.00
N GLU A 181 -13.32 12.81 -2.80
CA GLU A 181 -14.28 13.87 -2.49
C GLU A 181 -15.49 13.35 -1.71
N LYS A 182 -15.49 12.09 -1.28
CA LYS A 182 -16.57 11.43 -0.52
C LYS A 182 -17.95 11.53 -1.19
N ARG A 183 -17.99 11.52 -2.53
CA ARG A 183 -19.22 11.51 -3.33
C ARG A 183 -19.84 10.11 -3.44
N CYS A 184 -19.16 9.08 -2.94
CA CYS A 184 -19.65 7.71 -2.86
C CYS A 184 -20.54 7.46 -1.62
N ASN A 185 -21.41 6.46 -1.70
CA ASN A 185 -22.14 5.97 -0.54
C ASN A 185 -21.25 5.10 0.38
N TYR A 186 -21.72 4.89 1.61
CA TYR A 186 -20.97 4.12 2.61
C TYR A 186 -20.61 2.70 2.17
N ALA A 187 -21.49 2.01 1.43
CA ALA A 187 -21.22 0.66 0.94
C ALA A 187 -20.12 0.63 -0.13
N GLN A 188 -20.06 1.65 -0.99
CA GLN A 188 -19.00 1.83 -1.98
C GLN A 188 -17.66 2.13 -1.30
N TYR A 189 -17.65 3.03 -0.31
CA TYR A 189 -16.46 3.35 0.47
C TYR A 189 -15.92 2.13 1.22
N ARG A 190 -16.79 1.35 1.87
CA ARG A 190 -16.40 0.09 2.54
C ARG A 190 -15.82 -0.93 1.56
N ARG A 191 -16.40 -1.06 0.36
CA ARG A 191 -15.85 -1.94 -0.67
C ARG A 191 -14.45 -1.50 -1.11
N PHE A 192 -14.20 -0.20 -1.20
CA PHE A 192 -12.86 0.34 -1.47
C PHE A 192 -11.88 -0.07 -0.36
N GLU A 193 -12.19 0.19 0.91
CA GLU A 193 -11.32 -0.15 2.05
C GLU A 193 -11.05 -1.66 2.14
N ASP A 194 -12.09 -2.50 1.96
CA ASP A 194 -11.94 -3.95 2.05
C ASP A 194 -11.02 -4.50 0.96
N ARG A 195 -10.97 -3.86 -0.22
CA ARG A 195 -10.10 -4.27 -1.34
C ARG A 195 -8.64 -3.90 -1.12
N GLU A 196 -8.39 -2.75 -0.53
CA GLU A 196 -7.05 -2.34 -0.11
C GLU A 196 -6.52 -3.30 0.98
N ARG A 197 -7.34 -3.58 2.00
CA ARG A 197 -7.00 -4.55 3.06
C ARG A 197 -6.76 -5.95 2.53
N ASP A 198 -7.52 -6.40 1.53
CA ASP A 198 -7.32 -7.71 0.89
C ASP A 198 -5.91 -7.83 0.28
N LEU A 199 -5.43 -6.80 -0.43
CA LEU A 199 -4.07 -6.79 -0.99
C LEU A 199 -3.01 -6.79 0.13
N MET A 200 -3.18 -5.94 1.14
CA MET A 200 -2.24 -5.86 2.28
C MET A 200 -2.13 -7.17 3.04
N ARG A 201 -3.26 -7.87 3.28
CA ARG A 201 -3.28 -9.19 3.93
C ARG A 201 -2.52 -10.27 3.16
N GLU A 202 -2.31 -10.06 1.88
CA GLU A 202 -1.63 -10.99 0.99
C GLU A 202 -0.17 -10.58 0.74
N GLY A 203 0.31 -9.58 1.47
CA GLY A 203 1.70 -9.13 1.41
C GLY A 203 1.97 -8.06 0.35
N TRP A 204 0.95 -7.55 -0.35
CA TRP A 204 1.13 -6.42 -1.25
C TRP A 204 1.32 -5.14 -0.46
N HIS A 205 2.35 -4.38 -0.82
CA HIS A 205 2.51 -3.00 -0.42
C HIS A 205 1.73 -2.12 -1.40
N VAL A 206 0.61 -1.55 -0.92
CA VAL A 206 -0.25 -0.67 -1.72
C VAL A 206 0.14 0.77 -1.46
N ILE A 207 0.50 1.50 -2.52
CA ILE A 207 0.77 2.94 -2.50
C ILE A 207 -0.41 3.65 -3.12
N THR A 208 -1.15 4.35 -2.29
CA THR A 208 -2.33 5.13 -2.70
C THR A 208 -1.88 6.47 -3.26
N LEU A 209 -2.27 6.74 -4.51
CA LEU A 209 -1.96 7.93 -5.27
C LEU A 209 -3.24 8.76 -5.45
N ILE A 210 -3.20 9.97 -4.91
CA ILE A 210 -4.22 11.01 -5.09
C ILE A 210 -3.56 12.26 -5.68
N ARG A 211 -4.35 13.15 -6.27
CA ARG A 211 -3.87 14.35 -6.95
C ARG A 211 -2.99 15.22 -6.05
N GLU A 212 -3.33 15.30 -4.78
CA GLU A 212 -2.61 16.07 -3.77
C GLU A 212 -1.18 15.55 -3.61
N ILE A 213 -0.99 14.23 -3.49
CA ILE A 213 0.33 13.60 -3.36
C ILE A 213 1.16 13.84 -4.62
N LEU A 214 0.55 13.70 -5.80
CA LEU A 214 1.23 13.95 -7.07
C LEU A 214 1.54 15.44 -7.27
N SER A 215 0.92 16.35 -6.51
CA SER A 215 1.23 17.78 -6.56
C SER A 215 2.39 18.19 -5.64
N GLU A 216 2.87 17.29 -4.79
CA GLU A 216 4.01 17.53 -3.88
C GLU A 216 5.35 17.47 -4.62
N ASP A 217 6.43 17.83 -3.91
CA ASP A 217 7.81 17.81 -4.39
C ASP A 217 8.18 16.42 -4.99
N PRO A 218 8.50 16.37 -6.31
CA PRO A 218 8.86 15.14 -7.00
C PRO A 218 10.03 14.39 -6.36
N ASP A 219 11.00 15.09 -5.77
CA ASP A 219 12.18 14.46 -5.17
C ASP A 219 11.83 13.71 -3.89
N GLN A 220 10.99 14.31 -3.03
CA GLN A 220 10.57 13.69 -1.78
C GLN A 220 9.71 12.46 -2.02
N PHE A 221 8.75 12.53 -2.95
CA PHE A 221 7.90 11.38 -3.23
C PHE A 221 8.66 10.28 -3.97
N ARG A 222 9.65 10.60 -4.83
CA ARG A 222 10.57 9.60 -5.40
C ARG A 222 11.38 8.89 -4.31
N LEU A 223 11.88 9.62 -3.33
CA LEU A 223 12.59 9.03 -2.20
C LEU A 223 11.68 8.09 -1.39
N TYR A 224 10.45 8.52 -1.12
CA TYR A 224 9.44 7.68 -0.48
C TYR A 224 9.16 6.40 -1.29
N LEU A 225 8.93 6.53 -2.60
CA LEU A 225 8.64 5.41 -3.50
C LEU A 225 9.80 4.40 -3.55
N SER A 226 11.04 4.89 -3.61
CA SER A 226 12.24 4.06 -3.56
C SER A 226 12.34 3.29 -2.23
N LYS A 227 12.11 3.96 -1.10
CA LYS A 227 12.06 3.30 0.22
C LYS A 227 10.92 2.28 0.30
N ALA A 228 9.73 2.61 -0.20
CA ALA A 228 8.58 1.72 -0.22
C ALA A 228 8.88 0.44 -1.02
N VAL A 229 9.52 0.57 -2.18
CA VAL A 229 10.00 -0.56 -2.99
C VAL A 229 10.99 -1.43 -2.21
N GLN A 230 11.97 -0.83 -1.53
CA GLN A 230 12.98 -1.56 -0.75
C GLN A 230 12.37 -2.31 0.44
N LEU A 231 11.30 -1.76 1.03
CA LEU A 231 10.65 -2.30 2.22
C LEU A 231 9.52 -3.29 1.91
N ALA A 232 9.05 -3.33 0.65
CA ALA A 232 8.01 -4.24 0.22
C ALA A 232 8.48 -5.70 0.29
N TRP A 233 7.55 -6.62 0.58
CA TRP A 233 7.88 -8.04 0.65
C TRP A 233 8.39 -8.56 -0.67
N LEU A 234 9.47 -9.34 -0.61
CA LEU A 234 9.95 -10.10 -1.75
C LEU A 234 8.84 -11.03 -2.21
N ARG A 235 8.62 -11.05 -3.53
CA ARG A 235 7.79 -12.05 -4.16
C ARG A 235 8.44 -13.40 -3.94
N ASP A 236 7.74 -14.31 -3.27
CA ASP A 236 8.24 -15.65 -3.00
C ASP A 236 8.44 -16.38 -4.36
N PRO A 237 9.67 -16.75 -4.75
CA PRO A 237 9.93 -17.43 -6.01
C PRO A 237 9.20 -18.77 -6.13
N VAL A 238 8.76 -19.36 -5.01
CA VAL A 238 7.96 -20.60 -5.00
C VAL A 238 6.53 -20.37 -5.50
N PHE A 239 5.98 -19.17 -5.34
CA PHE A 239 4.60 -18.89 -5.76
C PHE A 239 4.45 -18.90 -7.30
N GLU A 240 5.46 -18.44 -8.04
CA GLU A 240 5.47 -18.48 -9.52
C GLU A 240 5.56 -19.91 -10.06
N LEU A 241 6.32 -20.80 -9.41
CA LEU A 241 6.33 -22.24 -9.74
C LEU A 241 4.98 -22.89 -9.48
N THR A 242 4.31 -22.52 -8.38
CA THR A 242 2.98 -23.04 -8.06
C THR A 242 1.91 -22.52 -9.02
N GLU A 243 1.98 -21.25 -9.45
CA GLU A 243 1.02 -20.68 -10.39
C GLU A 243 1.26 -21.18 -11.83
N ALA A 244 2.53 -21.33 -12.25
CA ALA A 244 2.89 -21.95 -13.53
C ALA A 244 2.47 -23.42 -13.57
N GLY A 245 2.68 -24.17 -12.50
CA GLY A 245 2.22 -25.55 -12.35
C GLY A 245 0.68 -25.67 -12.41
N ARG A 246 -0.05 -24.75 -11.76
CA ARG A 246 -1.51 -24.69 -11.87
C ARG A 246 -2.01 -24.30 -13.27
N ARG A 247 -1.30 -23.41 -13.97
CA ARG A 247 -1.63 -23.04 -15.35
C ARG A 247 -1.37 -24.19 -16.35
N ALA A 248 -0.36 -25.01 -16.11
CA ALA A 248 -0.11 -26.22 -16.89
C ALA A 248 -1.21 -27.27 -16.66
N ALA A 249 -1.58 -27.51 -15.40
CA ALA A 249 -2.61 -28.48 -15.03
C ALA A 249 -4.05 -28.10 -15.42
N MET A 250 -4.30 -26.87 -15.85
CA MET A 250 -5.62 -26.41 -16.36
C MET A 250 -5.70 -26.39 -17.89
N LYS A 251 -4.63 -26.78 -18.58
CA LYS A 251 -4.57 -26.89 -20.05
C LYS A 251 -4.69 -28.34 -20.55
N ASP A 252 -4.70 -29.30 -19.64
CA ASP A 252 -5.06 -30.72 -19.87
C ASP A 252 -6.50 -30.96 -19.39
#